data_AF-A0A7J3B8D0-F1
#
_entry.id   AF-A0A7J3B8D0-F1
#
_cell.length_a   1.000
_cell.length_b   1.000
_cell.length_c   1.000
_cell.angle_alpha   90.00
_cell.angle_beta   90.00
_cell.angle_gamma   90.00
#
_symmetry.space_group_name_H-M   'P 1'
#
loop_
_entity.id
_entity.type
_entity.pdbx_description
1 polymer ?
#
loop_
_entity_poly.entity_id
_entity_poly.type
_entity_poly.pdbx_seq_one_letter_code
_entity_poly.pdbx_strand_id
1 'polypeptide(L)'
;MSDSTKVFICKGCGIGESLNLDKLKEIAEKEFSAQTMICEQLCNESNLIRDCLVKGTNKVLIAACSQRNKTSNFQFENTIVERVNLREGVIWSHSSGDDMQGMAEDYLRMGMASLKNKSPPSQLELGKSKDILVIGGGITGMTAAIEIAKAGYGVFLVEMEDKLGGKLNSFRSILPVQYPYRDMVNANKFLQEKIKDVTSREKIRVMTSSTVKDISGQPGAFKVTVNSSGGELNLNVGAVVVATGWTQYDASKITKLKYGKSPKIMTNMELESYLSKKKSEINSPECPRTFAFVLCAGQRDPENIPYCSSVCCLTSLKEALMIRERIKESKVYIFYKDIRALG
;
A
#
# COMPACT_ATOMS: atom_id res chain seq x y z
N MET A 1 22.63 -21.02 34.46
CA MET A 1 21.68 -21.67 33.54
C MET A 1 22.31 -21.64 32.17
N SER A 2 22.56 -22.79 31.54
CA SER A 2 23.15 -22.83 30.20
C SER A 2 22.20 -22.17 29.19
N ASP A 3 22.68 -21.21 28.41
CA ASP A 3 22.02 -20.63 27.23
C ASP A 3 21.66 -21.76 26.24
N SER A 4 20.56 -22.48 26.45
CA SER A 4 20.16 -23.56 25.53
C SER A 4 19.60 -22.92 24.26
N THR A 5 20.40 -22.93 23.19
CA THR A 5 19.97 -22.43 21.88
C THR A 5 19.00 -23.44 21.27
N LYS A 6 17.83 -22.97 20.83
CA LYS A 6 16.82 -23.79 20.15
C LYS A 6 16.70 -23.39 18.69
N VAL A 7 16.61 -24.36 17.79
CA VAL A 7 16.47 -24.16 16.35
C VAL A 7 15.16 -24.78 15.89
N PHE A 8 14.34 -23.99 15.21
CA PHE A 8 13.10 -24.47 14.60
C PHE A 8 13.20 -24.34 13.09
N ILE A 9 13.00 -25.45 12.38
CA ILE A 9 13.07 -25.51 10.91
C ILE A 9 11.67 -25.78 10.36
N CYS A 10 11.20 -24.92 9.45
CA CYS A 10 9.88 -25.06 8.82
C CYS A 10 9.95 -25.98 7.60
N LYS A 11 9.02 -26.93 7.47
CA LYS A 11 8.79 -27.71 6.23
C LYS A 11 7.88 -27.00 5.24
N GLY A 12 6.91 -26.23 5.75
CA GLY A 12 5.82 -25.67 4.96
C GLY A 12 6.26 -24.74 3.83
N CYS A 13 5.33 -24.53 2.89
CA CYS A 13 5.52 -23.66 1.72
C CYS A 13 6.68 -24.09 0.80
N GLY A 14 6.87 -25.41 0.64
CA GLY A 14 7.85 -26.01 -0.28
C GLY A 14 9.26 -26.20 0.29
N ILE A 15 9.54 -25.75 1.52
CA ILE A 15 10.88 -25.84 2.11
C ILE A 15 11.30 -27.31 2.31
N GLY A 16 10.44 -28.12 2.89
CA GLY A 16 10.72 -29.54 3.15
C GLY A 16 10.74 -30.42 1.90
N GLU A 17 10.14 -29.95 0.81
CA GLU A 17 10.18 -30.62 -0.50
C GLU A 17 11.48 -30.30 -1.25
N SER A 18 12.05 -29.12 -1.00
CA SER A 18 13.19 -28.58 -1.77
C SER A 18 14.55 -28.77 -1.07
N LEU A 19 14.56 -28.93 0.25
CA LEU A 19 15.79 -28.99 1.06
C LEU A 19 15.86 -30.25 1.91
N ASN A 20 17.08 -30.76 2.10
CA ASN A 20 17.35 -31.80 3.07
C ASN A 20 17.40 -31.18 4.49
N LEU A 21 16.28 -31.27 5.20
CA LEU A 21 16.15 -30.70 6.54
C LEU A 21 16.92 -31.46 7.61
N ASP A 22 17.20 -32.75 7.39
CA ASP A 22 18.01 -33.54 8.32
C ASP A 22 19.48 -33.07 8.31
N LYS A 23 20.02 -32.69 7.15
CA LYS A 23 21.34 -32.04 7.06
C LYS A 23 21.38 -30.70 7.79
N LEU A 24 20.35 -29.88 7.63
CA LEU A 24 20.24 -28.60 8.35
C LEU A 24 20.15 -28.83 9.87
N LYS A 25 19.37 -29.82 10.30
CA LYS A 25 19.30 -30.24 11.69
C LYS A 25 20.65 -30.70 12.22
N GLU A 26 21.36 -31.52 11.45
CA GLU A 26 22.69 -32.02 11.80
C GLU A 26 23.69 -30.87 12.00
N ILE A 27 23.69 -29.86 11.13
CA ILE A 27 24.54 -28.66 11.28
C ILE A 27 24.24 -27.95 12.59
N ALA A 28 22.95 -27.67 12.87
CA ALA A 28 22.56 -26.98 14.11
C ALA A 28 22.95 -27.77 15.37
N GLU A 29 22.79 -29.09 15.37
CA GLU A 29 23.08 -29.96 16.51
C GLU A 29 24.58 -30.21 16.69
N LYS A 30 25.32 -30.52 15.61
CA LYS A 30 26.74 -30.89 15.69
C LYS A 30 27.69 -29.70 15.75
N GLU A 31 27.46 -28.67 14.94
CA GLU A 31 28.38 -27.52 14.87
C GLU A 31 28.10 -26.51 16.00
N PHE A 32 26.88 -26.45 16.51
CA PHE A 32 26.46 -25.43 17.48
C PHE A 32 25.82 -25.98 18.77
N SER A 33 25.72 -27.31 18.93
CA SER A 33 25.14 -27.95 20.11
C SER A 33 23.72 -27.45 20.45
N ALA A 34 22.95 -27.08 19.43
CA ALA A 34 21.60 -26.57 19.60
C ALA A 34 20.56 -27.70 19.65
N GLN A 35 19.41 -27.45 20.29
CA GLN A 35 18.26 -28.36 20.24
C GLN A 35 17.40 -28.02 19.03
N THR A 36 17.24 -28.97 18.09
CA THR A 36 16.56 -28.69 16.83
C THR A 36 15.22 -29.43 16.71
N MET A 37 14.20 -28.72 16.24
CA MET A 37 12.89 -29.27 15.91
C MET A 37 12.51 -28.91 14.48
N ILE A 38 12.05 -29.90 13.73
CA ILE A 38 11.51 -29.71 12.39
C ILE A 38 9.98 -29.76 12.49
N CYS A 39 9.33 -28.72 12.01
CA CYS A 39 7.89 -28.50 12.17
C CYS A 39 7.21 -28.41 10.81
N GLU A 40 5.96 -28.88 10.72
CA GLU A 40 5.21 -28.87 9.46
C GLU A 40 4.95 -27.43 9.00
N GLN A 41 4.40 -26.60 9.88
CA GLN A 41 4.12 -25.20 9.55
C GLN A 41 4.30 -24.28 10.76
N LEU A 42 5.52 -23.79 10.96
CA LEU A 42 5.90 -22.98 12.13
C LEU A 42 5.01 -21.76 12.38
N CYS A 43 4.46 -21.13 11.34
CA CYS A 43 3.61 -19.95 11.51
C CYS A 43 2.25 -20.28 12.14
N ASN A 44 1.78 -21.53 12.05
CA ASN A 44 0.58 -22.03 12.72
C ASN A 44 0.90 -22.63 14.10
N GLU A 45 2.16 -23.02 14.32
CA GLU A 45 2.64 -23.68 15.54
C GLU A 45 3.39 -22.72 16.48
N SER A 46 3.11 -21.41 16.42
CA SER A 46 3.80 -20.43 17.28
C SER A 46 3.63 -20.71 18.79
N ASN A 47 2.54 -21.37 19.19
CA ASN A 47 2.34 -21.81 20.57
C ASN A 47 3.30 -22.95 20.97
N LEU A 48 3.60 -23.87 20.07
CA LEU A 48 4.59 -24.94 20.32
C LEU A 48 5.97 -24.35 20.64
N ILE A 49 6.37 -23.30 19.90
CA ILE A 49 7.62 -22.59 20.17
C ILE A 49 7.56 -22.00 21.58
N ARG A 50 6.46 -21.33 21.95
CA ARG A 50 6.26 -20.73 23.29
C ARG A 50 6.33 -21.77 24.40
N ASP A 51 5.71 -22.93 24.23
CA ASP A 51 5.72 -24.03 25.19
C ASP A 51 7.13 -24.59 25.39
N CYS A 52 7.99 -24.46 24.37
CA CYS A 52 9.40 -24.80 24.45
C CYS A 52 10.25 -23.73 25.15
N LEU A 53 9.76 -22.51 25.39
CA LEU A 53 10.55 -21.44 26.04
C LEU A 53 10.45 -21.57 27.56
N VAL A 54 11.60 -21.49 28.24
CA VAL A 54 11.67 -21.48 29.71
C VAL A 54 11.63 -20.05 30.25
N LYS A 55 11.26 -19.87 31.53
CA LYS A 55 11.32 -18.56 32.20
C LYS A 55 12.77 -18.06 32.27
N GLY A 56 13.08 -17.00 31.52
CA GLY A 56 14.42 -16.41 31.41
C GLY A 56 14.74 -15.99 29.97
N THR A 57 15.96 -15.50 29.72
CA THR A 57 16.41 -15.16 28.36
C THR A 57 16.67 -16.45 27.56
N ASN A 58 15.96 -16.63 26.45
CA ASN A 58 16.21 -17.73 25.51
C ASN A 58 16.85 -17.22 24.22
N LYS A 59 17.65 -18.06 23.55
CA LYS A 59 18.14 -17.84 22.18
C LYS A 59 17.46 -18.82 21.25
N VAL A 60 16.71 -18.31 20.27
CA VAL A 60 15.92 -19.11 19.34
C VAL A 60 16.27 -18.72 17.92
N LEU A 61 16.57 -19.70 17.08
CA LEU A 61 16.66 -19.51 15.63
C LEU A 61 15.43 -20.11 14.96
N ILE A 62 14.83 -19.37 14.03
CA ILE A 62 13.75 -19.85 13.18
C ILE A 62 14.20 -19.83 11.73
N ALA A 63 14.36 -21.01 11.13
CA ALA A 63 14.70 -21.20 9.74
C ALA A 63 13.42 -21.47 8.93
N ALA A 64 12.93 -20.45 8.23
CA ALA A 64 11.62 -20.46 7.57
C ALA A 64 11.52 -19.39 6.47
N CYS A 65 10.39 -18.70 6.39
CA CYS A 65 10.19 -17.53 5.53
C CYS A 65 10.93 -16.28 6.03
N SER A 66 11.09 -15.32 5.13
CA SER A 66 11.72 -14.02 5.37
C SER A 66 11.28 -13.38 6.69
N GLN A 67 12.23 -12.76 7.39
CA GLN A 67 11.99 -11.96 8.59
C GLN A 67 11.06 -10.76 8.38
N ARG A 68 10.79 -10.38 7.12
CA ARG A 68 9.83 -9.32 6.77
C ARG A 68 8.37 -9.78 6.87
N ASN A 69 8.14 -11.08 7.05
CA ASN A 69 6.81 -11.67 7.15
C ASN A 69 6.64 -12.41 8.48
N LYS A 70 5.39 -12.52 8.95
CA LYS A 70 5.03 -13.23 10.19
C LYS A 70 5.77 -12.70 11.44
N THR A 71 6.18 -11.44 11.44
CA THR A 71 6.91 -10.81 12.55
C THR A 71 6.20 -11.00 13.89
N SER A 72 4.88 -10.82 13.92
CA SER A 72 4.05 -11.02 15.12
C SER A 72 3.98 -12.48 15.60
N ASN A 73 4.03 -13.47 14.69
CA ASN A 73 3.99 -14.88 15.07
C ASN A 73 5.25 -15.33 15.81
N PHE A 74 6.36 -14.64 15.60
CA PHE A 74 7.68 -15.04 16.06
C PHE A 74 8.34 -13.98 16.96
N GLN A 75 7.51 -13.13 17.55
CA GLN A 75 7.89 -12.21 18.60
C GLN A 75 7.53 -12.86 19.94
N PHE A 76 8.55 -13.19 20.74
CA PHE A 76 8.40 -13.82 22.05
C PHE A 76 9.03 -12.92 23.12
N GLU A 77 8.39 -12.81 24.27
CA GLU A 77 8.91 -12.04 25.39
C GLU A 77 10.19 -12.68 25.93
N ASN A 78 11.13 -11.84 26.39
CA ASN A 78 12.41 -12.25 26.97
C ASN A 78 13.17 -13.29 26.11
N THR A 79 13.08 -13.20 24.78
CA THR A 79 13.70 -14.17 23.87
C THR A 79 14.41 -13.44 22.75
N ILE A 80 15.67 -13.80 22.53
CA ILE A 80 16.47 -13.37 21.38
C ILE A 80 16.10 -14.28 20.22
N VAL A 81 15.48 -13.71 19.19
CA VAL A 81 15.06 -14.44 17.99
C VAL A 81 15.99 -14.09 16.82
N GLU A 82 16.53 -15.12 16.18
CA GLU A 82 17.20 -15.04 14.87
C GLU A 82 16.31 -15.63 13.79
N ARG A 83 16.31 -15.01 12.61
CA ARG A 83 15.47 -15.42 11.48
C ARG A 83 16.34 -15.79 10.30
N VAL A 84 16.30 -17.05 9.89
CA VAL A 84 16.97 -17.54 8.69
C VAL A 84 15.94 -17.71 7.57
N ASN A 85 16.17 -17.01 6.45
CA ASN A 85 15.27 -17.01 5.30
C ASN A 85 15.62 -18.14 4.33
N LEU A 86 14.99 -19.29 4.50
CA LEU A 86 15.13 -20.44 3.60
C LEU A 86 14.13 -20.43 2.43
N ARG A 87 13.13 -19.54 2.44
CA ARG A 87 12.08 -19.55 1.42
C ARG A 87 12.33 -18.53 0.32
N GLU A 88 12.05 -17.26 0.60
CA GLU A 88 12.21 -16.19 -0.38
C GLU A 88 13.68 -16.04 -0.80
N GLY A 89 14.62 -16.27 0.11
CA GLY A 89 16.06 -16.12 -0.14
C GLY A 89 16.73 -17.33 -0.78
N VAL A 90 16.12 -18.52 -0.69
CA VAL A 90 16.73 -19.78 -1.16
C VAL A 90 15.79 -20.47 -2.15
N ILE A 91 14.77 -21.19 -1.67
CA ILE A 91 14.01 -22.11 -2.54
C ILE A 91 13.11 -21.44 -3.59
N TRP A 92 12.73 -20.17 -3.41
CA TRP A 92 11.93 -19.42 -4.39
C TRP A 92 12.75 -18.57 -5.35
N SER A 93 14.06 -18.43 -5.10
CA SER A 93 14.94 -17.58 -5.89
C SER A 93 16.02 -18.36 -6.65
N HIS A 94 16.09 -19.67 -6.45
CA HIS A 94 17.10 -20.53 -7.08
C HIS A 94 16.46 -21.79 -7.68
N SER A 95 17.06 -22.29 -8.75
CA SER A 95 16.71 -23.58 -9.33
C SER A 95 17.17 -24.73 -8.43
N SER A 96 16.44 -25.83 -8.39
CA SER A 96 16.78 -27.02 -7.60
C SER A 96 18.16 -27.60 -7.97
N GLY A 97 18.99 -27.91 -6.97
CA GLY A 97 20.32 -28.50 -7.15
C GLY A 97 21.22 -28.33 -5.92
N ASP A 98 22.47 -28.83 -6.00
CA ASP A 98 23.42 -28.86 -4.88
C ASP A 98 23.76 -27.47 -4.32
N ASP A 99 23.82 -26.44 -5.19
CA ASP A 99 24.09 -25.06 -4.77
C ASP A 99 23.00 -24.49 -3.85
N MET A 100 21.74 -24.90 -4.03
CA MET A 100 20.62 -24.44 -3.19
C MET A 100 20.73 -25.02 -1.78
N GLN A 101 21.08 -26.29 -1.67
CA GLN A 101 21.24 -26.95 -0.38
C GLN A 101 22.43 -26.33 0.38
N GLY A 102 23.58 -26.16 -0.27
CA GLY A 102 24.74 -25.50 0.33
C GLY A 102 24.41 -24.08 0.83
N MET A 103 23.63 -23.32 0.06
CA MET A 103 23.18 -21.99 0.47
C MET A 103 22.29 -22.01 1.70
N ALA A 104 21.35 -22.96 1.82
CA ALA A 104 20.52 -23.11 3.00
C ALA A 104 21.36 -23.45 4.25
N GLU A 105 22.35 -24.32 4.07
CA GLU A 105 23.29 -24.72 5.12
C GLU A 105 24.11 -23.52 5.60
N ASP A 106 24.66 -22.73 4.68
CA ASP A 106 25.43 -21.53 5.03
C ASP A 106 24.57 -20.44 5.68
N TYR A 107 23.35 -20.23 5.19
CA TYR A 107 22.38 -19.33 5.82
C TYR A 107 22.07 -19.73 7.26
N LEU A 108 21.95 -21.03 7.52
CA LEU A 108 21.78 -21.55 8.87
C LEU A 108 23.02 -21.29 9.73
N ARG A 109 24.23 -21.59 9.23
CA ARG A 109 25.49 -21.32 9.95
C ARG A 109 25.66 -19.85 10.27
N MET A 110 25.38 -18.96 9.32
CA MET A 110 25.42 -17.50 9.52
C MET A 110 24.42 -17.05 10.59
N GLY A 111 23.19 -17.57 10.54
CA GLY A 111 22.18 -17.29 11.55
C GLY A 111 22.61 -17.77 12.95
N MET A 112 23.15 -18.99 13.05
CA MET A 112 23.63 -19.55 14.31
C MET A 112 24.81 -18.74 14.88
N ALA A 113 25.76 -18.34 14.03
CA ALA A 113 26.88 -17.48 14.41
C ALA A 113 26.42 -16.09 14.87
N SER A 114 25.41 -15.51 14.21
CA SER A 114 24.78 -14.25 14.63
C SER A 114 24.09 -14.40 15.99
N LEU A 115 23.25 -15.42 16.15
CA LEU A 115 22.49 -15.67 17.38
C LEU A 115 23.39 -15.88 18.60
N LYS A 116 24.53 -16.56 18.43
CA LYS A 116 25.53 -16.75 19.48
C LYS A 116 26.02 -15.43 20.08
N ASN A 117 26.22 -14.43 19.21
CA ASN A 117 26.78 -13.12 19.56
C ASN A 117 25.72 -12.05 19.87
N LYS A 118 24.42 -12.35 19.71
CA LYS A 118 23.34 -11.42 20.05
C LYS A 118 23.13 -11.32 21.56
N SER A 119 22.91 -10.10 22.03
CA SER A 119 22.47 -9.75 23.38
C SER A 119 21.00 -9.30 23.36
N PRO A 120 20.30 -9.32 24.52
CA PRO A 120 18.95 -8.77 24.61
C PRO A 120 18.92 -7.31 24.11
N PRO A 121 17.97 -6.95 23.24
CA PRO A 121 17.85 -5.57 22.80
C PRO A 121 17.51 -4.66 24.00
N SER A 122 18.04 -3.44 23.99
CA SER A 122 17.59 -2.42 24.93
C SER A 122 16.13 -2.08 24.65
N GLN A 123 15.39 -1.75 25.72
CA GLN A 123 14.01 -1.33 25.56
C GLN A 123 13.96 -0.03 24.77
N LEU A 124 13.31 -0.05 23.61
CA LEU A 124 13.06 1.14 22.81
C LEU A 124 12.00 2.00 23.53
N GLU A 125 12.38 3.22 23.91
CA GLU A 125 11.39 4.21 24.32
C GLU A 125 10.60 4.66 23.09
N LEU A 126 9.33 4.25 23.03
CA LEU A 126 8.42 4.76 22.01
C LEU A 126 8.11 6.23 22.28
N GLY A 127 8.00 6.99 21.20
CA GLY A 127 7.58 8.37 21.32
C GLY A 127 6.14 8.50 21.82
N LYS A 128 5.84 9.64 22.45
CA LYS A 128 4.57 9.87 23.17
C LYS A 128 3.59 10.79 22.45
N SER A 129 3.91 11.25 21.24
CA SER A 129 3.00 12.14 20.51
C SER A 129 1.75 11.38 20.08
N LYS A 130 0.59 11.97 20.36
CA LYS A 130 -0.73 11.44 19.99
C LYS A 130 -1.29 12.09 18.72
N ASP A 131 -0.64 13.13 18.22
CA ASP A 131 -1.07 13.82 17.01
C ASP A 131 -0.59 13.06 15.77
N ILE A 132 -1.39 13.09 14.72
CA ILE A 132 -1.15 12.35 13.48
C ILE A 132 -1.07 13.33 12.32
N LEU A 133 -0.04 13.17 11.48
CA LEU A 133 0.07 13.89 10.22
C LEU A 133 -0.65 13.11 9.11
N VAL A 134 -1.46 13.81 8.32
CA VAL A 134 -2.01 13.31 7.07
C VAL A 134 -1.50 14.19 5.93
N ILE A 135 -0.83 13.57 4.96
CA ILE A 135 -0.23 14.25 3.80
C ILE A 135 -1.11 14.02 2.57
N GLY A 136 -1.76 15.08 2.09
CA GLY A 136 -2.69 15.07 0.95
C GLY A 136 -4.14 15.24 1.39
N GLY A 137 -4.78 16.33 0.97
CA GLY A 137 -6.17 16.71 1.22
C GLY A 137 -7.18 16.17 0.21
N GLY A 138 -6.85 15.10 -0.52
CA GLY A 138 -7.80 14.35 -1.35
C GLY A 138 -8.82 13.56 -0.52
N ILE A 139 -9.73 12.84 -1.20
CA ILE A 139 -10.78 12.05 -0.50
C ILE A 139 -10.21 11.03 0.49
N THR A 140 -9.07 10.39 0.17
CA THR A 140 -8.39 9.44 1.04
C THR A 140 -7.89 10.11 2.32
N GLY A 141 -7.16 11.23 2.20
CA GLY A 141 -6.59 11.92 3.35
C GLY A 141 -7.65 12.61 4.21
N MET A 142 -8.67 13.22 3.59
CA MET A 142 -9.82 13.76 4.35
C MET A 142 -10.56 12.66 5.12
N THR A 143 -10.78 11.49 4.50
CA THR A 143 -11.42 10.36 5.19
C THR A 143 -10.55 9.87 6.34
N ALA A 144 -9.25 9.71 6.14
CA ALA A 144 -8.32 9.35 7.21
C ALA A 144 -8.36 10.37 8.36
N ALA A 145 -8.30 11.67 8.05
CA ALA A 145 -8.36 12.74 9.05
C ALA A 145 -9.66 12.69 9.88
N ILE A 146 -10.81 12.49 9.23
CA ILE A 146 -12.10 12.36 9.91
C ILE A 146 -12.10 11.16 10.86
N GLU A 147 -11.67 9.97 10.41
CA GLU A 147 -11.70 8.77 11.23
C GLU A 147 -10.68 8.82 12.39
N ILE A 148 -9.51 9.42 12.17
CA ILE A 148 -8.52 9.67 13.22
C ILE A 148 -9.09 10.63 14.28
N ALA A 149 -9.74 11.71 13.86
CA ALA A 149 -10.36 12.67 14.78
C ALA A 149 -11.52 12.04 15.57
N LYS A 150 -12.33 11.18 14.94
CA LYS A 150 -13.38 10.40 15.61
C LYS A 150 -12.81 9.44 16.65
N ALA A 151 -11.66 8.82 16.38
CA ALA A 151 -10.93 7.99 17.35
C ALA A 151 -10.31 8.81 18.50
N GLY A 152 -10.38 10.14 18.43
CA GLY A 152 -10.00 11.04 19.52
C GLY A 152 -8.59 11.62 19.43
N TYR A 153 -7.88 11.41 18.32
CA TYR A 153 -6.53 11.94 18.11
C TYR A 153 -6.54 13.28 17.38
N GLY A 154 -5.52 14.11 17.62
CA GLY A 154 -5.30 15.35 16.87
C GLY A 154 -4.73 15.06 15.48
N VAL A 155 -5.11 15.87 14.49
CA VAL A 155 -4.71 15.69 13.10
C VAL A 155 -4.17 16.98 12.51
N PHE A 156 -2.99 16.90 11.90
CA PHE A 156 -2.51 17.89 10.95
C PHE A 156 -2.77 17.38 9.53
N LEU A 157 -3.67 18.02 8.78
CA LEU A 157 -3.95 17.68 7.39
C LEU A 157 -3.25 18.68 6.47
N VAL A 158 -2.17 18.25 5.82
CA VAL A 158 -1.35 19.08 4.94
C VAL A 158 -1.73 18.85 3.48
N GLU A 159 -2.08 19.90 2.76
CA GLU A 159 -2.44 19.89 1.34
C GLU A 159 -1.58 20.91 0.58
N MET A 160 -1.01 20.47 -0.54
CA MET A 160 -0.10 21.28 -1.36
C MET A 160 -0.85 22.36 -2.14
N GLU A 161 -2.07 22.05 -2.60
CA GLU A 161 -2.93 22.98 -3.32
C GLU A 161 -3.61 23.97 -2.36
N ASP A 162 -4.17 25.04 -2.91
CA ASP A 162 -4.92 26.05 -2.15
C ASP A 162 -6.26 25.55 -1.58
N LYS A 163 -6.69 24.36 -2.01
CA LYS A 163 -7.98 23.76 -1.66
C LYS A 163 -7.90 22.25 -1.49
N LEU A 164 -8.81 21.74 -0.67
CA LEU A 164 -9.02 20.30 -0.49
C LEU A 164 -9.75 19.66 -1.70
N GLY A 165 -9.71 18.34 -1.76
CA GLY A 165 -10.50 17.50 -2.67
C GLY A 165 -9.71 16.75 -3.72
N GLY A 166 -8.47 17.15 -3.99
CA GLY A 166 -7.60 16.48 -4.96
C GLY A 166 -8.26 16.31 -6.34
N LYS A 167 -8.03 15.16 -6.99
CA LYS A 167 -8.56 14.87 -8.34
C LYS A 167 -10.09 14.83 -8.41
N LEU A 168 -10.78 14.60 -7.29
CA LEU A 168 -12.25 14.58 -7.25
C LEU A 168 -12.86 15.95 -7.60
N ASN A 169 -12.12 17.05 -7.43
CA ASN A 169 -12.53 18.38 -7.89
C ASN A 169 -12.79 18.45 -9.40
N SER A 170 -12.15 17.57 -10.18
CA SER A 170 -12.28 17.52 -11.64
C SER A 170 -13.40 16.60 -12.12
N PHE A 171 -14.11 15.92 -11.21
CA PHE A 171 -15.11 14.91 -11.56
C PHE A 171 -16.50 15.53 -11.43
N ARG A 172 -17.39 15.19 -12.36
CA ARG A 172 -18.80 15.60 -12.28
C ARG A 172 -19.61 14.63 -11.41
N SER A 173 -19.37 13.34 -11.63
CA SER A 173 -20.06 12.26 -10.93
C SER A 173 -19.06 11.18 -10.51
N ILE A 174 -19.40 10.49 -9.43
CA ILE A 174 -18.73 9.27 -9.01
C ILE A 174 -19.69 8.10 -9.11
N LEU A 175 -19.11 6.90 -9.11
CA LEU A 175 -19.86 5.65 -9.02
C LEU A 175 -20.69 5.62 -7.72
N PRO A 176 -21.73 4.80 -7.66
CA PRO A 176 -22.51 4.62 -6.44
C PRO A 176 -21.61 4.20 -5.27
N VAL A 177 -21.68 4.92 -4.15
CA VAL A 177 -20.87 4.65 -2.94
C VAL A 177 -21.70 4.19 -1.74
N GLN A 178 -23.02 4.09 -1.89
CA GLN A 178 -23.95 3.68 -0.84
C GLN A 178 -25.00 2.70 -1.38
N TYR A 179 -25.44 1.77 -0.54
CA TYR A 179 -26.54 0.84 -0.86
C TYR A 179 -27.79 1.62 -1.29
N PRO A 180 -28.53 1.20 -2.36
CA PRO A 180 -28.40 -0.06 -3.12
C PRO A 180 -27.42 -0.02 -4.31
N TYR A 181 -26.48 0.93 -4.32
CA TYR A 181 -25.43 1.09 -5.35
C TYR A 181 -25.97 1.25 -6.77
N ARG A 182 -27.08 1.99 -6.92
CA ARG A 182 -27.76 2.18 -8.22
C ARG A 182 -27.41 3.51 -8.89
N ASP A 183 -27.45 4.59 -8.12
CA ASP A 183 -27.42 5.94 -8.66
C ASP A 183 -26.02 6.54 -8.58
N MET A 184 -25.59 7.17 -9.67
CA MET A 184 -24.37 7.98 -9.67
C MET A 184 -24.51 9.13 -8.68
N VAL A 185 -23.43 9.40 -7.94
CA VAL A 185 -23.41 10.47 -6.95
C VAL A 185 -22.79 11.72 -7.56
N ASN A 186 -23.40 12.88 -7.31
CA ASN A 186 -22.80 14.16 -7.69
C ASN A 186 -21.49 14.35 -6.91
N ALA A 187 -20.37 14.38 -7.63
CA ALA A 187 -19.04 14.40 -7.04
C ALA A 187 -18.80 15.68 -6.22
N ASN A 188 -19.28 16.83 -6.71
CA ASN A 188 -19.13 18.11 -6.02
C ASN A 188 -19.89 18.10 -4.67
N LYS A 189 -21.15 17.68 -4.66
CA LYS A 189 -21.95 17.59 -3.42
C LYS A 189 -21.27 16.67 -2.40
N PHE A 190 -20.89 15.47 -2.83
CA PHE A 190 -20.19 14.50 -1.98
C PHE A 190 -18.88 15.08 -1.41
N LEU A 191 -18.12 15.78 -2.24
CA LEU A 191 -16.88 16.42 -1.84
C LEU A 191 -17.10 17.57 -0.85
N GLN A 192 -18.08 18.44 -1.08
CA GLN A 192 -18.38 19.57 -0.19
C GLN A 192 -18.86 19.09 1.18
N GLU A 193 -19.65 18.01 1.24
CA GLU A 193 -20.03 17.38 2.51
C GLU A 193 -18.80 16.90 3.29
N LYS A 194 -17.84 16.27 2.61
CA LYS A 194 -16.57 15.82 3.23
C LYS A 194 -15.68 16.97 3.67
N ILE A 195 -15.55 18.02 2.86
CA ILE A 195 -14.79 19.22 3.23
C ILE A 195 -15.40 19.86 4.48
N LYS A 196 -16.73 20.00 4.54
CA LYS A 196 -17.43 20.53 5.72
C LYS A 196 -17.18 19.68 6.97
N ASP A 197 -17.20 18.35 6.85
CA ASP A 197 -16.92 17.44 7.98
C ASP A 197 -15.46 17.60 8.48
N VAL A 198 -14.51 17.77 7.57
CA VAL A 198 -13.10 18.04 7.94
C VAL A 198 -12.94 19.41 8.61
N THR A 199 -13.48 20.47 8.04
CA THR A 199 -13.24 21.85 8.50
C THR A 199 -14.03 22.23 9.75
N SER A 200 -15.10 21.50 10.09
CA SER A 200 -15.90 21.74 11.30
C SER A 200 -15.36 21.03 12.55
N ARG A 201 -14.34 20.18 12.43
CA ARG A 201 -13.79 19.40 13.55
C ARG A 201 -12.62 20.10 14.20
N GLU A 202 -12.75 20.40 15.49
CA GLU A 202 -11.70 21.06 16.29
C GLU A 202 -10.37 20.29 16.35
N LYS A 203 -10.43 18.95 16.26
CA LYS A 203 -9.23 18.10 16.27
C LYS A 203 -8.49 18.02 14.94
N ILE A 204 -9.02 18.61 13.87
CA ILE A 204 -8.37 18.61 12.55
C ILE A 204 -7.89 20.02 12.22
N ARG A 205 -6.57 20.18 12.15
CA ARG A 205 -5.94 21.40 11.65
C ARG A 205 -5.61 21.22 10.16
N VAL A 206 -6.39 21.89 9.32
CA VAL A 206 -6.17 21.93 7.87
C VAL A 206 -5.12 22.97 7.52
N MET A 207 -4.15 22.57 6.69
CA MET A 207 -3.06 23.41 6.20
C MET A 207 -2.98 23.27 4.67
N THR A 208 -3.72 24.11 3.94
CA THR A 208 -3.61 24.22 2.48
C THR A 208 -2.40 25.07 2.08
N SER A 209 -2.04 25.05 0.80
CA SER A 209 -0.84 25.70 0.27
C SER A 209 0.42 25.37 1.09
N SER A 210 0.51 24.12 1.54
CA SER A 210 1.53 23.66 2.46
C SER A 210 2.09 22.31 2.03
N THR A 211 3.41 22.15 2.14
CA THR A 211 4.11 20.90 1.76
C THR A 211 4.99 20.40 2.89
N VAL A 212 5.08 19.09 3.03
CA VAL A 212 6.03 18.47 3.96
C VAL A 212 7.41 18.49 3.31
N LYS A 213 8.38 19.13 3.99
CA LYS A 213 9.76 19.28 3.52
C LYS A 213 10.67 18.18 4.04
N ASP A 214 10.54 17.85 5.33
CA ASP A 214 11.36 16.83 6.00
C ASP A 214 10.54 16.07 7.03
N ILE A 215 10.85 14.79 7.19
CA ILE A 215 10.35 13.93 8.27
C ILE A 215 11.55 13.18 8.84
N SER A 216 11.81 13.38 10.12
CA SER A 216 12.86 12.68 10.86
C SER A 216 12.30 12.07 12.16
N GLY A 217 13.10 11.22 12.80
CA GLY A 217 12.71 10.54 14.04
C GLY A 217 12.17 9.13 13.79
N GLN A 218 11.26 8.69 14.66
CA GLN A 218 10.80 7.30 14.74
C GLN A 218 9.31 7.23 15.12
N PRO A 219 8.65 6.06 14.98
CA PRO A 219 7.26 5.89 15.40
C PRO A 219 7.00 6.41 16.83
N GLY A 220 5.95 7.23 16.97
CA GLY A 220 5.59 7.93 18.21
C GLY A 220 6.29 9.29 18.42
N ALA A 221 7.38 9.59 17.70
CA ALA A 221 8.20 10.79 17.88
C ALA A 221 8.79 11.28 16.54
N PHE A 222 7.95 11.44 15.52
CA PHE A 222 8.36 12.09 14.28
C PHE A 222 8.43 13.60 14.47
N LYS A 223 9.50 14.20 13.95
CA LYS A 223 9.65 15.64 13.77
C LYS A 223 9.44 15.95 12.29
N VAL A 224 8.48 16.82 12.01
CA VAL A 224 8.07 17.13 10.65
C VAL A 224 8.23 18.62 10.40
N THR A 225 8.94 18.97 9.34
CA THR A 225 9.01 20.36 8.86
C THR A 225 8.00 20.54 7.74
N VAL A 226 7.04 21.43 7.93
CA VAL A 226 6.03 21.82 6.94
C VAL A 226 6.35 23.21 6.43
N ASN A 227 6.51 23.36 5.13
CA ASN A 227 6.56 24.67 4.47
C ASN A 227 5.12 25.14 4.22
N SER A 228 4.74 26.30 4.76
CA SER A 228 3.41 26.90 4.61
C SER A 228 3.52 28.32 4.08
N SER A 229 2.40 28.94 3.67
CA SER A 229 2.38 30.33 3.21
C SER A 229 2.93 31.34 4.23
N GLY A 230 2.87 31.01 5.53
CA GLY A 230 3.40 31.83 6.63
C GLY A 230 4.83 31.50 7.05
N GLY A 231 5.53 30.61 6.32
CA GLY A 231 6.87 30.13 6.65
C GLY A 231 6.91 28.66 7.10
N GLU A 232 8.08 28.23 7.59
CA GLU A 232 8.29 26.86 8.05
C GLU A 232 7.70 26.64 9.45
N LEU A 233 7.00 25.51 9.62
CA LEU A 233 6.39 25.06 10.85
C LEU A 233 6.95 23.69 11.23
N ASN A 234 7.36 23.53 12.47
CA ASN A 234 7.82 22.25 13.00
C ASN A 234 6.71 21.58 13.81
N LEU A 235 6.36 20.35 13.44
CA LEU A 235 5.32 19.54 14.09
C LEU A 235 5.94 18.30 14.72
N ASN A 236 5.39 17.87 15.87
CA ASN A 236 5.74 16.60 16.50
C ASN A 236 4.56 15.65 16.41
N VAL A 237 4.68 14.56 15.66
CA VAL A 237 3.58 13.62 15.41
C VAL A 237 3.97 12.18 15.76
N GLY A 238 2.99 11.40 16.20
CA GLY A 238 3.17 10.00 16.55
C GLY A 238 3.15 9.08 15.32
N ALA A 239 2.37 9.45 14.31
CA ALA A 239 2.24 8.68 13.08
C ALA A 239 2.04 9.60 11.87
N VAL A 240 2.27 9.03 10.68
CA VAL A 240 2.11 9.71 9.39
C VAL A 240 1.27 8.85 8.46
N VAL A 241 0.25 9.45 7.86
CA VAL A 241 -0.56 8.87 6.79
C VAL A 241 -0.21 9.57 5.48
N VAL A 242 0.28 8.80 4.50
CA VAL A 242 0.61 9.31 3.16
C VAL A 242 -0.58 9.06 2.24
N ALA A 243 -1.26 10.13 1.82
CA ALA A 243 -2.46 10.11 1.00
C ALA A 243 -2.35 11.11 -0.18
N THR A 244 -1.16 11.20 -0.78
CA THR A 244 -0.80 12.17 -1.83
C THR A 244 -1.46 11.91 -3.20
N GLY A 245 -2.25 10.84 -3.31
CA GLY A 245 -3.07 10.57 -4.48
C GLY A 245 -2.30 9.92 -5.63
N TRP A 246 -2.64 10.31 -6.85
CA TRP A 246 -2.11 9.73 -8.08
C TRP A 246 -1.96 10.78 -9.17
N THR A 247 -1.07 10.51 -10.12
CA THR A 247 -0.90 11.28 -11.34
C THR A 247 -1.40 10.48 -12.53
N GLN A 248 -2.05 11.17 -13.46
CA GLN A 248 -2.56 10.54 -14.67
C GLN A 248 -1.39 10.11 -15.56
N TYR A 249 -1.52 8.95 -16.19
CA TYR A 249 -0.53 8.52 -17.17
C TYR A 249 -0.48 9.49 -18.35
N ASP A 250 0.74 9.83 -18.76
CA ASP A 250 0.97 10.74 -19.88
C ASP A 250 0.60 10.08 -21.21
N ALA A 251 -0.55 10.45 -21.75
CA ALA A 251 -1.09 9.90 -22.98
C ALA A 251 -0.21 10.19 -24.21
N SER A 252 0.69 11.17 -24.17
CA SER A 252 1.61 11.46 -25.28
C SER A 252 2.60 10.32 -25.54
N LYS A 253 2.86 9.48 -24.53
CA LYS A 253 3.70 8.28 -24.63
C LYS A 253 3.04 7.17 -25.45
N ILE A 254 1.72 7.22 -25.63
CA ILE A 254 0.95 6.25 -26.41
C ILE A 254 0.91 6.69 -27.88
N THR A 255 2.05 6.62 -28.55
CA THR A 255 2.24 7.13 -29.92
C THR A 255 1.21 6.59 -30.93
N LYS A 256 0.82 5.31 -30.78
CA LYS A 256 -0.17 4.62 -31.61
C LYS A 256 -1.57 5.29 -31.59
N LEU A 257 -1.93 5.97 -30.50
CA LEU A 257 -3.23 6.66 -30.36
C LEU A 257 -3.19 8.13 -30.77
N LYS A 258 -2.02 8.67 -31.13
CA LYS A 258 -1.84 10.03 -31.67
C LYS A 258 -2.46 11.14 -30.78
N TYR A 259 -2.40 10.97 -29.46
CA TYR A 259 -2.81 12.01 -28.50
C TYR A 259 -2.11 13.34 -28.79
N GLY A 260 -2.84 14.46 -28.66
CA GLY A 260 -2.37 15.80 -29.00
C GLY A 260 -2.38 16.16 -30.49
N LYS A 261 -2.65 15.21 -31.41
CA LYS A 261 -2.79 15.51 -32.85
C LYS A 261 -4.19 16.02 -33.24
N SER A 262 -5.16 15.89 -32.35
CA SER A 262 -6.53 16.37 -32.56
C SER A 262 -7.20 16.64 -31.22
N PRO A 263 -7.99 17.73 -31.06
CA PRO A 263 -8.76 17.99 -29.84
C PRO A 263 -9.88 16.97 -29.61
N LYS A 264 -10.14 16.08 -30.58
CA LYS A 264 -11.10 14.98 -30.47
C LYS A 264 -10.52 13.73 -29.78
N ILE A 265 -9.20 13.69 -29.60
CA ILE A 265 -8.51 12.61 -28.89
C ILE A 265 -8.18 13.14 -27.51
N MET A 266 -8.92 12.67 -26.51
CA MET A 266 -8.84 13.16 -25.14
C MET A 266 -8.71 12.00 -24.17
N THR A 267 -8.13 12.27 -23.02
CA THR A 267 -8.10 11.37 -21.89
C THR A 267 -9.45 11.36 -21.16
N ASN A 268 -9.65 10.40 -20.26
CA ASN A 268 -10.86 10.31 -19.45
C ASN A 268 -11.04 11.55 -18.53
N MET A 269 -9.95 12.09 -17.97
CA MET A 269 -10.02 13.32 -17.15
C MET A 269 -10.41 14.56 -17.96
N GLU A 270 -9.96 14.66 -19.21
CA GLU A 270 -10.38 15.73 -20.11
C GLU A 270 -11.84 15.55 -20.53
N LEU A 271 -12.28 14.30 -20.70
CA LEU A 271 -13.67 13.98 -20.98
C LEU A 271 -14.59 14.39 -19.82
N GLU A 272 -14.22 14.22 -18.55
CA GLU A 272 -14.98 14.75 -17.40
C GLU A 272 -15.23 16.26 -17.50
N SER A 273 -14.17 16.99 -17.90
CA SER A 273 -14.25 18.45 -18.10
C SER A 273 -15.11 18.79 -19.32
N TYR A 274 -14.95 18.05 -20.42
CA TYR A 274 -15.76 18.19 -21.63
C TYR A 274 -17.24 17.96 -21.35
N LEU A 275 -17.56 16.92 -20.60
CA LEU A 275 -18.92 16.57 -20.18
C LEU A 275 -19.48 17.54 -19.14
N SER A 276 -18.74 18.56 -18.71
CA SER A 276 -19.22 19.61 -17.81
C SER A 276 -19.70 20.88 -18.53
N LYS A 277 -19.44 21.01 -19.84
CA LYS A 277 -19.84 22.15 -20.72
C LYS A 277 -21.33 22.47 -20.72
N LYS A 278 -21.72 23.71 -21.01
CA LYS A 278 -23.14 24.13 -20.94
C LYS A 278 -24.03 23.32 -21.90
N LYS A 279 -25.32 23.22 -21.59
CA LYS A 279 -26.29 22.46 -22.42
C LYS A 279 -26.35 22.96 -23.86
N SER A 280 -26.17 24.26 -24.09
CA SER A 280 -26.08 24.86 -25.43
C SER A 280 -24.92 24.31 -26.26
N GLU A 281 -23.76 24.09 -25.64
CA GLU A 281 -22.57 23.52 -26.30
C GLU A 281 -22.77 22.02 -26.61
N ILE A 282 -23.47 21.30 -25.74
CA ILE A 282 -23.78 19.88 -25.96
C ILE A 282 -24.81 19.69 -27.09
N ASN A 283 -25.74 20.62 -27.21
CA ASN A 283 -26.77 20.61 -28.25
C ASN A 283 -26.28 21.16 -29.59
N SER A 284 -25.07 21.72 -29.67
CA SER A 284 -24.56 22.27 -30.92
C SER A 284 -24.34 21.16 -31.97
N PRO A 285 -24.37 21.49 -33.29
CA PRO A 285 -24.02 20.55 -34.35
C PRO A 285 -22.57 20.06 -34.28
N GLU A 286 -21.69 20.82 -33.65
CA GLU A 286 -20.26 20.52 -33.50
C GLU A 286 -20.00 19.47 -32.40
N CYS A 287 -20.98 19.23 -31.53
CA CYS A 287 -20.86 18.24 -30.47
C CYS A 287 -20.83 16.82 -31.09
N PRO A 288 -19.81 15.99 -30.78
CA PRO A 288 -19.72 14.64 -31.30
C PRO A 288 -20.92 13.81 -30.84
N ARG A 289 -21.43 12.99 -31.77
CA ARG A 289 -22.52 12.03 -31.52
C ARG A 289 -22.02 10.59 -31.40
N THR A 290 -20.75 10.34 -31.71
CA THR A 290 -20.14 9.02 -31.58
C THR A 290 -18.87 9.13 -30.75
N PHE A 291 -18.76 8.28 -29.73
CA PHE A 291 -17.64 8.21 -28.79
C PHE A 291 -17.04 6.81 -28.82
N ALA A 292 -15.72 6.74 -28.83
CA ALA A 292 -14.96 5.50 -28.76
C ALA A 292 -13.97 5.56 -27.59
N PHE A 293 -14.13 4.66 -26.63
CA PHE A 293 -13.20 4.49 -25.52
C PHE A 293 -12.20 3.40 -25.87
N VAL A 294 -10.91 3.68 -25.67
CA VAL A 294 -9.85 2.69 -25.76
C VAL A 294 -9.36 2.40 -24.34
N LEU A 295 -9.74 1.24 -23.79
CA LEU A 295 -9.30 0.85 -22.45
C LEU A 295 -7.87 0.34 -22.46
N CYS A 296 -7.26 0.34 -21.27
CA CYS A 296 -5.87 -0.05 -21.09
C CYS A 296 -4.89 0.79 -21.93
N ALA A 297 -5.24 2.05 -22.21
CA ALA A 297 -4.40 2.98 -22.94
C ALA A 297 -3.12 3.30 -22.13
N GLY A 298 -2.03 2.60 -22.44
CA GLY A 298 -0.75 2.67 -21.73
C GLY A 298 -0.66 1.75 -20.49
N GLN A 299 -1.69 0.95 -20.20
CA GLN A 299 -1.70 -0.03 -19.09
C GLN A 299 -1.85 -1.44 -19.59
N ARG A 300 -1.42 -2.43 -18.80
CA ARG A 300 -1.32 -3.83 -19.25
C ARG A 300 -0.61 -3.91 -20.61
N ASP A 301 0.45 -3.12 -20.71
CA ASP A 301 1.26 -2.91 -21.89
C ASP A 301 2.75 -2.98 -21.46
N PRO A 302 3.48 -4.04 -21.85
CA PRO A 302 4.90 -4.19 -21.50
C PRO A 302 5.79 -3.06 -22.02
N GLU A 303 5.39 -2.37 -23.10
CA GLU A 303 6.13 -1.20 -23.63
C GLU A 303 5.90 0.06 -22.77
N ASN A 304 4.88 0.03 -21.89
CA ASN A 304 4.46 1.15 -21.06
C ASN A 304 4.28 0.68 -19.59
N ILE A 305 3.05 0.67 -19.07
CA ILE A 305 2.78 0.18 -17.71
C ILE A 305 2.30 -1.29 -17.78
N PRO A 306 3.04 -2.25 -17.21
CA PRO A 306 2.71 -3.68 -17.35
C PRO A 306 1.53 -4.12 -16.47
N TYR A 307 1.09 -3.30 -15.52
CA TYR A 307 -0.01 -3.60 -14.60
C TYR A 307 -1.32 -2.89 -14.95
N CYS A 308 -2.40 -3.36 -14.35
CA CYS A 308 -3.74 -2.78 -14.50
C CYS A 308 -3.95 -1.63 -13.50
N SER A 309 -4.49 -0.49 -13.95
CA SER A 309 -4.86 0.62 -13.06
C SER A 309 -6.14 0.40 -12.25
N SER A 310 -6.77 -0.78 -12.34
CA SER A 310 -8.00 -1.25 -11.67
C SER A 310 -9.29 -0.43 -11.85
N VAL A 311 -9.21 0.89 -12.09
CA VAL A 311 -10.37 1.79 -12.11
C VAL A 311 -10.90 2.13 -13.51
N CYS A 312 -10.06 2.01 -14.55
CA CYS A 312 -10.37 2.56 -15.88
C CYS A 312 -11.62 1.94 -16.52
N CYS A 313 -11.92 0.66 -16.22
CA CYS A 313 -13.12 -0.01 -16.73
C CYS A 313 -14.39 0.64 -16.16
N LEU A 314 -14.48 0.74 -14.84
CA LEU A 314 -15.64 1.34 -14.17
C LEU A 314 -15.76 2.84 -14.50
N THR A 315 -14.65 3.58 -14.55
CA THR A 315 -14.66 4.99 -14.97
C THR A 315 -15.22 5.17 -16.38
N SER A 316 -14.83 4.30 -17.32
CA SER A 316 -15.33 4.41 -18.70
C SER A 316 -16.80 4.03 -18.82
N LEU A 317 -17.27 3.05 -18.03
CA LEU A 317 -18.70 2.72 -17.95
C LEU A 317 -19.51 3.89 -17.39
N LYS A 318 -19.02 4.54 -16.33
CA LYS A 318 -19.62 5.76 -15.77
C LYS A 318 -19.68 6.88 -16.80
N GLU A 319 -18.57 7.19 -17.46
CA GLU A 319 -18.49 8.24 -18.48
C GLU A 319 -19.40 7.92 -19.69
N ALA A 320 -19.51 6.65 -20.09
CA ALA A 320 -20.43 6.21 -21.13
C ALA A 320 -21.90 6.44 -20.76
N LEU A 321 -22.29 6.17 -19.50
CA LEU A 321 -23.63 6.48 -19.00
C LEU A 321 -23.88 7.99 -19.01
N MET A 322 -22.92 8.77 -18.52
CA MET A 322 -23.00 10.24 -18.52
C MET A 322 -23.15 10.83 -19.93
N ILE A 323 -22.42 10.29 -20.91
CA ILE A 323 -22.58 10.67 -22.32
C ILE A 323 -24.00 10.41 -22.78
N ARG A 324 -24.53 9.20 -22.56
CA ARG A 324 -25.87 8.81 -23.03
C ARG A 324 -26.99 9.61 -22.35
N GLU A 325 -26.80 10.00 -21.09
CA GLU A 325 -27.74 10.86 -20.37
C GLU A 325 -27.73 12.30 -20.90
N ARG A 326 -26.55 12.84 -21.19
CA ARG A 326 -26.40 14.26 -21.55
C ARG A 326 -26.55 14.52 -23.05
N ILE A 327 -26.14 13.58 -23.89
CA ILE A 327 -26.10 13.68 -25.34
C ILE A 327 -27.07 12.65 -25.92
N LYS A 328 -28.32 13.09 -26.17
CA LYS A 328 -29.34 12.20 -26.73
C LYS A 328 -28.86 11.62 -28.06
N GLU A 329 -29.21 10.35 -28.30
CA GLU A 329 -28.86 9.57 -29.50
C GLU A 329 -27.35 9.33 -29.69
N SER A 330 -26.52 9.62 -28.69
CA SER A 330 -25.09 9.31 -28.77
C SER A 330 -24.84 7.80 -28.90
N LYS A 331 -23.88 7.43 -29.75
CA LYS A 331 -23.33 6.07 -29.84
C LYS A 331 -22.03 6.00 -29.05
N VAL A 332 -21.92 5.02 -28.16
CA VAL A 332 -20.71 4.82 -27.35
C VAL A 332 -20.18 3.41 -27.58
N TYR A 333 -18.91 3.31 -27.96
CA TYR A 333 -18.20 2.06 -28.17
C TYR A 333 -17.05 1.98 -27.16
N ILE A 334 -16.88 0.83 -26.51
CA ILE A 334 -15.78 0.60 -25.57
C ILE A 334 -14.95 -0.56 -26.09
N PHE A 335 -13.71 -0.27 -26.49
CA PHE A 335 -12.74 -1.27 -26.92
C PHE A 335 -11.92 -1.70 -25.71
N TYR A 336 -12.03 -2.98 -25.33
CA TYR A 336 -11.43 -3.52 -24.11
C TYR A 336 -10.78 -4.88 -24.35
N LYS A 337 -9.82 -5.24 -23.50
CA LYS A 337 -9.30 -6.62 -23.37
C LYS A 337 -10.22 -7.44 -22.45
N ASP A 338 -10.40 -6.92 -21.23
CA ASP A 338 -11.33 -7.46 -20.24
C ASP A 338 -12.06 -6.30 -19.56
N ILE A 339 -13.31 -6.52 -19.15
CA ILE A 339 -14.01 -5.61 -18.23
C ILE A 339 -13.76 -6.07 -16.80
N ARG A 340 -13.14 -5.20 -15.99
CA ARG A 340 -12.85 -5.45 -14.58
C ARG A 340 -13.71 -4.53 -13.70
N ALA A 341 -14.91 -5.00 -13.38
CA ALA A 341 -15.90 -4.31 -12.54
C ALA A 341 -16.08 -5.06 -11.21
N LEU A 342 -15.01 -5.09 -10.39
CA LEU A 342 -14.91 -5.99 -9.22
C LEU A 342 -15.54 -5.45 -7.93
N GLY A 343 -16.25 -4.31 -7.98
CA GLY A 343 -16.82 -3.63 -6.81
C GLY A 343 -16.08 -2.34 -6.49
#